data_AF-A0A1V5ZNA9-F1
#
_entry.id   AF-A0A1V5ZNA9-F1
#
_cell.length_a   1.000
_cell.length_b   1.000
_cell.length_c   1.000
_cell.angle_alpha   90.00
_cell.angle_beta   90.00
_cell.angle_gamma   90.00
#
_symmetry.space_group_name_H-M   'P 1'
#
loop_
_entity.id
_entity.type
_entity.pdbx_description
1 polymer ?
#
loop_
_entity_poly.entity_id
_entity_poly.type
_entity_poly.pdbx_seq_one_letter_code
_entity_poly.pdbx_strand_id
1 'polypeptide(L)'
;MGRVLPCVFLLCVTCPAYAQTKPAAPDTVGIHVKLPPDSYYERGRLAAIRRYNTRKATTGGFVAGLFGPPGWGVGWIALKAAKPGSAPSEQSAEMDSTQVADFARGYTDYVKEARQAAFVSGAVKGTTTTAVVVVVGGLVMSVFLFVILSAITQSG
;
A
#
# COMPACT_ATOMS: atom_id res chain seq x y z
N MET A 1 -29.18 -6.77 -33.61
CA MET A 1 -29.27 -7.14 -32.18
C MET A 1 -27.86 -7.36 -31.67
N GLY A 2 -27.36 -6.49 -30.81
CA GLY A 2 -25.97 -6.56 -30.34
C GLY A 2 -25.80 -5.71 -29.08
N ARG A 3 -26.46 -6.12 -28.00
CA ARG A 3 -26.31 -5.51 -26.66
C ARG A 3 -25.67 -6.52 -25.75
N VAL A 4 -24.35 -6.69 -25.87
CA VAL A 4 -23.53 -7.40 -24.88
C VAL A 4 -22.26 -6.58 -24.67
N LEU A 5 -22.40 -5.33 -24.22
CA LEU A 5 -21.29 -4.56 -23.66
C LEU A 5 -21.85 -3.40 -22.82
N PRO A 6 -22.16 -3.65 -21.53
CA PRO A 6 -21.88 -2.60 -20.56
C PRO A 6 -21.37 -3.10 -19.19
N CYS A 7 -21.14 -4.40 -18.99
CA CYS A 7 -20.81 -4.91 -17.65
C CYS A 7 -19.32 -4.89 -17.29
N VAL A 8 -18.41 -4.84 -18.26
CA VAL A 8 -16.96 -4.89 -17.97
C VAL A 8 -16.39 -3.51 -17.62
N PHE A 9 -17.01 -2.41 -18.09
CA PHE A 9 -16.56 -1.05 -17.77
C PHE A 9 -16.95 -0.58 -16.37
N LEU A 10 -17.93 -1.24 -15.73
CA LEU A 10 -18.43 -0.83 -14.41
C LEU A 10 -17.58 -1.35 -13.24
N LEU A 11 -16.70 -2.34 -13.46
CA LEU A 11 -15.76 -2.83 -12.45
C LEU A 11 -14.45 -2.00 -12.38
N CYS A 12 -14.22 -1.10 -13.33
CA CYS A 12 -13.07 -0.18 -13.29
C CYS A 12 -13.36 1.10 -12.47
N VAL A 13 -14.61 1.34 -12.05
CA VAL A 13 -15.04 2.61 -11.44
C VAL A 13 -15.12 2.56 -9.91
N THR A 14 -14.93 1.39 -9.29
CA THR A 14 -14.76 1.29 -7.83
C THR A 14 -13.31 0.98 -7.47
N CYS A 15 -12.36 1.74 -8.03
CA CYS A 15 -11.21 2.11 -7.22
C CYS A 15 -11.79 2.78 -5.97
N PRO A 16 -11.69 2.22 -4.76
CA PRO A 16 -11.97 3.01 -3.58
C PRO A 16 -11.10 4.26 -3.71
N ALA A 17 -11.76 5.41 -3.71
CA ALA A 17 -11.17 6.73 -3.80
C ALA A 17 -10.32 7.03 -2.55
N TYR A 18 -9.33 6.19 -2.28
CA TYR A 18 -8.12 6.54 -1.56
C TYR A 18 -7.09 6.96 -2.60
N ALA A 19 -7.45 8.01 -3.33
CA ALA A 19 -6.48 8.82 -4.03
C ALA A 19 -5.47 9.30 -2.99
N GLN A 20 -4.28 8.72 -3.06
CA GLN A 20 -3.02 9.45 -2.95
C GLN A 20 -3.01 10.57 -1.90
N THR A 21 -2.80 10.20 -0.64
CA THR A 21 -1.81 10.94 0.13
C THR A 21 -0.88 9.91 0.78
N LYS A 22 0.30 9.75 0.20
CA LYS A 22 1.51 9.69 1.03
C LYS A 22 1.26 10.76 2.11
N PRO A 23 1.20 10.47 3.43
CA PRO A 23 1.23 11.56 4.39
C PRO A 23 2.47 12.35 3.98
N ALA A 24 2.27 13.58 3.50
CA ALA A 24 3.29 14.35 2.81
C ALA A 24 4.56 14.15 3.61
N ALA A 25 5.58 13.50 3.01
CA ALA A 25 6.88 13.50 3.65
C ALA A 25 7.18 14.99 3.73
N PRO A 26 7.27 15.60 4.93
CA PRO A 26 7.68 16.98 4.98
C PRO A 26 9.05 16.97 4.31
N ASP A 27 9.18 17.79 3.26
CA ASP A 27 10.41 17.96 2.51
C ASP A 27 11.48 18.41 3.51
N THR A 28 12.20 17.44 4.06
CA THR A 28 13.16 17.62 5.16
C THR A 28 14.57 17.78 4.59
N VAL A 29 14.65 18.42 3.43
CA VAL A 29 15.87 19.04 2.93
C VAL A 29 15.87 20.47 3.48
N GLY A 30 16.41 20.64 4.69
CA GLY A 30 16.74 21.96 5.25
C GLY A 30 15.65 22.70 6.04
N ILE A 31 14.41 22.22 6.09
CA ILE A 31 13.37 22.90 6.89
C ILE A 31 13.46 22.43 8.35
N HIS A 32 14.12 23.23 9.18
CA HIS A 32 13.85 23.25 10.63
C HIS A 32 12.40 23.71 10.83
N VAL A 33 11.44 22.77 10.74
CA VAL A 33 10.06 23.05 11.12
C VAL A 33 10.08 23.32 12.61
N LYS A 34 10.03 24.60 12.96
CA LYS A 34 9.84 25.09 14.32
C LYS A 34 8.38 24.80 14.68
N LEU A 35 8.07 23.53 14.99
CA LEU A 35 6.79 23.21 15.61
C LEU A 35 6.75 23.89 16.99
N PRO A 36 5.64 24.53 17.37
CA PRO A 36 5.42 24.92 18.75
C PRO A 36 5.59 23.66 19.62
N PRO A 37 6.47 23.67 20.64
CA PRO A 37 6.57 22.55 21.56
C PRO A 37 5.30 22.55 22.40
N ASP A 38 4.70 21.39 22.64
CA ASP A 38 4.11 21.07 23.96
C ASP A 38 3.52 19.65 24.01
N SER A 39 3.10 19.05 22.89
CA SER A 39 2.61 17.65 22.92
C SER A 39 3.71 16.62 22.68
N TYR A 40 3.91 15.71 23.64
CA TYR A 40 4.82 14.56 23.50
C TYR A 40 4.36 13.60 22.38
N TYR A 41 3.06 13.59 22.10
CA TYR A 41 2.46 12.88 20.96
C TYR A 41 3.08 13.27 19.61
N GLU A 42 3.17 14.57 19.30
CA GLU A 42 3.68 15.01 18.00
C GLU A 42 5.19 14.77 17.87
N ARG A 43 5.93 14.84 18.99
CA ARG A 43 7.33 14.39 19.04
C ARG A 43 7.46 12.91 18.71
N GLY A 44 6.57 12.07 19.24
CA GLY A 44 6.50 10.64 18.92
C GLY A 44 6.23 10.40 17.43
N ARG A 45 5.28 11.14 16.86
CA ARG A 45 4.95 11.09 15.42
C ARG A 45 6.14 11.47 14.53
N LEU A 46 6.84 12.56 14.85
CA LEU A 46 8.04 13.01 14.12
C LEU A 46 9.22 12.02 14.23
N ALA A 47 9.38 11.38 15.39
CA ALA A 47 10.37 10.31 15.55
C ALA A 47 10.04 9.11 14.67
N ALA A 48 8.76 8.75 14.56
CA ALA A 48 8.28 7.70 13.69
C ALA A 48 8.48 8.03 12.21
N ILE A 49 8.18 9.26 11.77
CA ILE A 49 8.42 9.71 10.38
C ILE A 49 9.90 9.53 9.98
N ARG A 50 10.83 9.86 10.88
CA ARG A 50 12.27 9.78 10.60
C ARG A 50 12.83 8.36 10.62
N ARG A 51 12.33 7.50 11.52
CA ARG A 51 12.91 6.16 11.76
C ARG A 51 12.13 5.02 11.08
N TYR A 52 10.84 5.18 10.79
CA TYR A 52 10.02 4.08 10.30
C TYR A 52 10.24 3.80 8.81
N ASN A 53 10.68 2.58 8.50
CA ASN A 53 10.87 2.13 7.13
C ASN A 53 9.62 1.40 6.63
N THR A 54 8.95 1.99 5.63
CA THR A 54 7.73 1.46 5.01
C THR A 54 7.99 0.31 4.02
N ARG A 55 9.24 0.07 3.61
CA ARG A 55 9.60 -0.89 2.54
C ARG A 55 9.05 -2.29 2.77
N LYS A 56 9.15 -2.83 3.99
CA LYS A 56 8.63 -4.17 4.32
C LYS A 56 7.12 -4.26 4.15
N ALA A 57 6.39 -3.23 4.57
CA ALA A 57 4.94 -3.17 4.44
C ALA A 57 4.52 -3.06 2.96
N THR A 58 5.25 -2.26 2.17
CA THR A 58 5.02 -2.18 0.72
C THR A 58 5.29 -3.50 0.01
N THR A 59 6.37 -4.20 0.33
CA THR A 59 6.66 -5.52 -0.27
C THR A 59 5.60 -6.55 0.13
N GLY A 60 5.19 -6.58 1.40
CA GLY A 60 4.09 -7.45 1.86
C GLY A 60 2.77 -7.15 1.15
N GLY A 61 2.47 -5.86 0.96
CA GLY A 61 1.36 -5.40 0.15
C GLY A 61 1.45 -5.89 -1.29
N PHE A 62 2.60 -5.68 -1.94
CA PHE A 62 2.82 -6.10 -3.32
C PHE A 62 2.58 -7.60 -3.52
N VAL A 63 3.16 -8.44 -2.67
CA VAL A 63 2.96 -9.89 -2.72
C VAL A 63 1.49 -10.25 -2.49
N ALA A 64 0.82 -9.61 -1.52
CA ALA A 64 -0.61 -9.81 -1.31
C ALA A 64 -1.45 -9.40 -2.54
N GLY A 65 -1.05 -8.32 -3.22
CA GLY A 65 -1.68 -7.85 -4.45
C GLY A 65 -1.54 -8.81 -5.63
N LEU A 66 -0.48 -9.61 -5.69
CA LEU A 66 -0.31 -10.62 -6.74
C LEU A 66 -1.42 -11.69 -6.73
N PHE A 67 -2.03 -11.92 -5.56
CA PHE A 67 -3.15 -12.86 -5.41
C PHE A 67 -4.52 -12.17 -5.53
N GLY A 68 -4.57 -10.90 -5.93
CA GLY A 68 -5.83 -10.16 -6.12
C GLY A 68 -6.62 -9.95 -4.81
N PRO A 69 -7.95 -9.74 -4.90
CA PRO A 69 -8.79 -9.42 -3.75
C PRO A 69 -8.69 -10.40 -2.55
N PRO A 70 -8.58 -11.74 -2.75
CA PRO A 70 -8.36 -12.66 -1.63
C PRO A 70 -7.04 -12.42 -0.90
N GLY A 71 -5.96 -12.14 -1.64
CA GLY A 71 -4.64 -11.85 -1.06
C GLY A 71 -4.64 -10.59 -0.21
N TRP A 72 -5.41 -9.58 -0.59
CA TRP A 72 -5.60 -8.36 0.21
C TRP A 72 -6.23 -8.67 1.56
N GLY A 73 -7.27 -9.50 1.59
CA GLY A 73 -7.96 -9.88 2.84
C GLY A 73 -7.02 -10.56 3.83
N VAL A 74 -6.28 -11.57 3.36
CA VAL A 74 -5.31 -12.31 4.20
C VAL A 74 -4.17 -11.39 4.65
N GLY A 75 -3.62 -10.59 3.74
CA GLY A 75 -2.54 -9.66 4.05
C GLY A 75 -2.96 -8.57 5.03
N TRP A 76 -4.20 -8.09 4.97
CA TRP A 76 -4.75 -7.11 5.91
C TRP A 76 -4.90 -7.67 7.32
N ILE A 77 -5.36 -8.92 7.45
CA ILE A 77 -5.44 -9.62 8.75
C ILE A 77 -4.04 -9.78 9.35
N ALA A 78 -3.07 -10.22 8.56
CA ALA A 78 -1.67 -10.34 9.00
C ALA A 78 -1.09 -8.97 9.43
N LEU A 79 -1.41 -7.90 8.69
CA LEU A 79 -0.97 -6.54 9.01
C LEU A 79 -1.54 -6.04 10.34
N LYS A 80 -2.82 -6.32 10.60
CA LYS A 80 -3.49 -5.96 11.87
C LYS A 80 -2.98 -6.79 13.05
N ALA A 81 -2.62 -8.05 12.83
CA ALA A 81 -2.02 -8.91 13.84
C ALA A 81 -0.57 -8.50 14.17
N ALA A 82 0.13 -7.83 13.25
CA ALA A 82 1.50 -7.39 13.45
C ALA A 82 1.59 -6.22 14.44
N LYS A 83 2.27 -6.43 15.57
CA LYS A 83 2.50 -5.38 16.57
C LYS A 83 3.25 -4.18 15.94
N PRO A 84 2.91 -2.93 16.32
CA PRO A 84 3.73 -1.78 15.99
C PRO A 84 5.11 -1.93 16.67
N GLY A 85 6.18 -1.46 16.01
CA GLY A 85 7.51 -1.49 16.61
C GLY A 85 7.54 -0.66 17.90
N SER A 86 8.36 -1.06 18.87
CA SER A 86 8.53 -0.32 20.12
C SER A 86 9.07 1.09 19.84
N ALA A 87 8.50 2.08 20.52
CA ALA A 87 9.01 3.45 20.48
C ALA A 87 10.48 3.47 20.99
N PRO A 88 11.34 4.31 20.41
CA PRO A 88 12.75 4.35 20.78
C PRO A 88 12.93 4.86 22.21
N SER A 89 13.48 4.01 23.07
CA SER A 89 13.69 4.30 24.50
C SER A 89 14.70 5.43 24.76
N GLU A 90 15.62 5.67 23.83
CA GLU A 90 16.63 6.73 23.90
C GLU A 90 16.01 8.14 23.99
N GLN A 91 14.85 8.35 23.36
CA GLN A 91 14.16 9.64 23.36
C GLN A 91 13.16 9.78 24.51
N SER A 92 12.89 8.69 25.24
CA SER A 92 11.92 8.64 26.33
C SER A 92 12.58 8.42 27.71
N ALA A 93 13.91 8.27 27.77
CA ALA A 93 14.64 7.99 29.00
C ALA A 93 14.61 9.16 30.02
N GLU A 94 14.42 10.39 29.54
CA GLU A 94 14.36 11.60 30.36
C GLU A 94 12.93 12.10 30.59
N MET A 95 11.91 11.38 30.10
CA MET A 95 10.52 11.79 30.12
C MET A 95 9.75 11.20 31.31
N ASP A 96 8.79 11.94 31.84
CA ASP A 96 7.87 11.42 32.86
C ASP A 96 6.93 10.35 32.26
N SER A 97 6.43 9.45 33.09
CA SER A 97 5.57 8.31 32.72
C SER A 97 4.39 8.69 31.81
N THR A 98 3.75 9.84 32.06
CA THR A 98 2.64 10.38 31.24
C THR A 98 3.10 10.83 29.85
N GLN A 99 4.28 11.45 29.80
CA GLN A 99 4.92 11.95 28.58
C GLN A 99 5.43 10.81 27.70
N VAL A 100 5.95 9.74 28.32
CA VAL A 100 6.34 8.51 27.63
C VAL A 100 5.14 7.85 26.98
N ALA A 101 4.00 7.80 27.67
CA ALA A 101 2.77 7.22 27.12
C ALA A 101 2.26 8.00 25.90
N ASP A 102 2.23 9.33 25.97
CA ASP A 102 1.82 10.18 24.86
C ASP A 102 2.77 10.08 23.67
N PHE A 103 4.08 10.08 23.93
CA PHE A 103 5.09 9.87 22.90
C PHE A 103 4.95 8.51 22.22
N ALA A 104 4.83 7.43 23.00
CA ALA A 104 4.64 6.09 22.47
C ALA A 104 3.35 5.99 21.64
N ARG A 105 2.27 6.63 22.09
CA ARG A 105 1.01 6.67 21.36
C ARG A 105 1.18 7.33 19.99
N GLY A 106 1.74 8.53 19.94
CA GLY A 106 1.98 9.24 18.67
C GLY A 106 2.93 8.50 17.73
N TYR A 107 3.95 7.83 18.27
CA TYR A 107 4.83 6.97 17.49
C TYR A 107 4.06 5.78 16.88
N THR A 108 3.31 5.06 17.70
CA THR A 108 2.59 3.85 17.26
C THR A 108 1.46 4.15 16.28
N ASP A 109 0.75 5.26 16.45
CA ASP A 109 -0.35 5.66 15.57
C ASP A 109 0.18 6.00 14.18
N TYR A 110 1.26 6.78 14.09
CA TYR A 110 1.92 7.01 12.79
C TYR A 110 2.44 5.72 12.16
N VAL A 111 3.09 4.84 12.93
CA VAL A 111 3.58 3.55 12.39
C VAL A 111 2.44 2.72 11.82
N LYS A 112 1.28 2.67 12.49
CA LYS A 112 0.09 1.96 11.99
C LYS A 112 -0.43 2.59 10.71
N GLU A 113 -0.61 3.91 10.68
CA GLU A 113 -1.07 4.66 9.50
C GLU A 113 -0.12 4.45 8.31
N ALA A 114 1.18 4.68 8.50
CA ALA A 114 2.20 4.54 7.46
C ALA A 114 2.31 3.08 6.97
N ARG A 115 2.18 2.10 7.87
CA ARG A 115 2.18 0.67 7.52
C ARG A 115 0.97 0.31 6.65
N GLN A 116 -0.23 0.75 7.03
CA GLN A 116 -1.45 0.49 6.26
C GLN A 116 -1.39 1.14 4.88
N ALA A 117 -1.02 2.42 4.82
CA ALA A 117 -0.87 3.13 3.55
C ALA A 117 0.16 2.46 2.65
N ALA A 118 1.32 2.06 3.19
CA ALA A 118 2.36 1.37 2.45
C ALA A 118 1.91 -0.02 1.94
N PHE A 119 1.17 -0.78 2.76
CA PHE A 119 0.60 -2.06 2.35
C PHE A 119 -0.40 -1.89 1.21
N VAL A 120 -1.36 -0.97 1.34
CA VAL A 120 -2.36 -0.70 0.30
C VAL A 120 -1.67 -0.25 -1.00
N SER A 121 -0.69 0.64 -0.91
CA SER A 121 0.09 1.07 -2.09
C SER A 121 0.81 -0.12 -2.75
N GLY A 122 1.36 -1.04 -1.96
CA GLY A 122 1.98 -2.25 -2.47
C GLY A 122 0.94 -3.14 -3.16
N ALA A 123 -0.19 -3.38 -2.49
CA ALA A 123 -1.24 -4.27 -2.95
C ALA A 123 -1.89 -3.79 -4.25
N VAL A 124 -2.15 -2.50 -4.39
CA VAL A 124 -2.59 -1.89 -5.65
C VAL A 124 -1.59 -2.19 -6.76
N LYS A 125 -0.29 -1.92 -6.54
CA LYS A 125 0.75 -2.20 -7.54
C LYS A 125 0.79 -3.68 -7.92
N GLY A 126 0.75 -4.59 -6.95
CA GLY A 126 0.75 -6.04 -7.20
C GLY A 126 -0.46 -6.49 -8.02
N THR A 127 -1.66 -6.00 -7.69
CA THR A 127 -2.87 -6.31 -8.44
C THR A 127 -2.79 -5.77 -9.87
N THR A 128 -2.33 -4.53 -10.05
CA THR A 128 -2.14 -3.94 -11.38
C THR A 128 -1.14 -4.73 -12.21
N THR A 129 0.01 -5.11 -11.63
CA THR A 129 1.01 -5.95 -12.31
C THR A 129 0.39 -7.27 -12.77
N THR A 130 -0.36 -7.94 -11.89
CA THR A 130 -1.02 -9.22 -12.22
C THR A 130 -2.05 -9.05 -13.32
N ALA A 131 -2.89 -8.00 -13.24
CA ALA A 131 -3.88 -7.70 -14.27
C ALA A 131 -3.23 -7.45 -15.63
N VAL A 132 -2.14 -6.67 -15.69
CA VAL A 132 -1.42 -6.41 -16.94
C VAL A 132 -0.85 -7.71 -17.51
N VAL A 133 -0.22 -8.55 -16.68
CA VAL A 133 0.34 -9.84 -17.13
C VAL A 133 -0.75 -10.75 -17.68
N VAL A 134 -1.90 -10.83 -17.01
CA VAL A 134 -3.03 -11.66 -17.47
C VAL A 134 -3.62 -11.12 -18.77
N VAL A 135 -3.81 -9.81 -18.90
CA VAL A 135 -4.37 -9.19 -20.11
C VAL A 135 -3.41 -9.34 -21.30
N VAL A 136 -2.13 -8.99 -21.13
CA VAL A 136 -1.14 -9.09 -22.19
C VAL A 136 -0.90 -10.56 -22.55
N GLY A 137 -0.75 -11.44 -21.57
CA GLY A 137 -0.59 -12.87 -21.80
C GLY A 137 -1.79 -13.48 -22.53
N GLY A 138 -3.01 -13.12 -22.12
CA GLY A 138 -4.24 -13.54 -22.79
C GLY A 138 -4.34 -13.04 -24.22
N LEU A 139 -3.97 -11.77 -24.47
CA LEU A 139 -3.99 -11.17 -25.80
C LEU A 139 -2.98 -11.87 -26.73
N VAL A 140 -1.75 -12.10 -26.25
CA VAL A 140 -0.72 -12.82 -27.01
C VAL A 140 -1.21 -14.22 -27.37
N MET A 141 -1.70 -14.99 -26.39
CA MET A 141 -2.24 -16.33 -26.64
C MET A 141 -3.40 -16.31 -27.65
N SER A 142 -4.30 -15.33 -27.55
CA SER A 142 -5.42 -15.18 -28.49
C SER A 142 -4.95 -14.90 -29.91
N VAL A 143 -3.93 -14.07 -30.12
CA VAL A 143 -3.38 -13.77 -31.44
C VAL A 143 -2.73 -15.02 -32.04
N PHE A 144 -1.92 -15.74 -31.26
CA PHE A 144 -1.32 -17.00 -31.71
C PHE A 144 -2.37 -18.03 -32.12
N LEU A 145 -3.43 -18.19 -31.33
CA LEU A 145 -4.50 -19.13 -31.62
C LEU A 145 -5.26 -18.75 -32.90
N PHE A 146 -5.49 -17.46 -33.13
CA PHE A 146 -6.13 -16.94 -34.34
C PHE A 146 -5.28 -17.19 -35.60
N VAL A 147 -3.96 -16.99 -35.53
CA VAL A 147 -3.03 -17.26 -36.63
C VAL A 147 -3.01 -18.76 -36.98
N ILE A 148 -2.94 -19.63 -35.97
CA ILE A 148 -2.95 -21.09 -36.17
C ILE A 148 -4.27 -21.54 -36.81
N LEU A 149 -5.41 -21.07 -36.29
CA LEU A 149 -6.71 -21.40 -36.85
C LEU A 149 -6.84 -20.93 -38.30
N SER A 150 -6.38 -19.71 -38.60
CA SER A 150 -6.40 -19.15 -39.95
C SER A 150 -5.56 -19.97 -40.92
N ALA A 151 -4.38 -20.43 -40.49
CA ALA A 151 -3.50 -21.29 -41.29
C ALA A 151 -4.13 -22.65 -41.58
N ILE A 152 -4.80 -23.26 -40.61
CA ILE A 152 -5.50 -24.55 -40.79
C ILE A 152 -6.66 -24.40 -41.78
N THR A 153 -7.46 -23.33 -41.67
CA THR A 153 -8.60 -23.08 -42.56
C THR A 153 -8.23 -22.75 -44.00
N GLN A 154 -6.99 -22.33 -44.28
CA GLN A 154 -6.51 -22.09 -45.65
C GLN A 154 -5.94 -23.35 -46.32
N SER A 155 -5.70 -24.42 -45.57
CA SER A 155 -5.06 -25.65 -46.04
C SER A 155 -6.03 -26.80 -46.39
N GLY A 156 -7.33 -26.58 -46.22
CA GLY A 156 -8.41 -27.52 -46.59
C GLY A 156 -9.39 -26.88 -47.56
#